data_AF-A0A846U759-F1
#
_entry.id   AF-A0A846U759-F1
#
_cell.length_a   1.000
_cell.length_b   1.000
_cell.length_c   1.000
_cell.angle_alpha   90.00
_cell.angle_beta   90.00
_cell.angle_gamma   90.00
#
_symmetry.space_group_name_H-M   'P 1'
#
loop_
_entity.id
_entity.type
_entity.pdbx_description
1 polymer ?
#
loop_
_entity_poly.entity_id
_entity_poly.type
_entity_poly.pdbx_seq_one_letter_code
_entity_poly.pdbx_strand_id
1 'polypeptide(L)'
;MRASTTPPAPESSSGVLAKDDMRLLADIGFLAAMAADPARADAIFSGLRVLAPTSACPYVGIAMTRIAMRRADEAVRLLRDEALAKVPDDDHDIRLFLGMSLLVAGKHDEARRVLERVVADAPQGANARITAQEVLQSAAMQGRAPGGPASLRPAAAPPFAGSARTPG
;
A
#
# COMPACT_ATOMS: atom_id res chain seq x y z
N MET A 1 37.09 -46.04 13.62
CA MET A 1 35.71 -45.79 13.14
C MET A 1 35.51 -44.28 13.02
N ARG A 2 35.49 -43.76 11.78
CA ARG A 2 35.21 -42.33 11.53
C ARG A 2 33.70 -42.19 11.36
N ALA A 3 33.08 -41.38 12.21
CA ALA A 3 31.65 -41.08 12.10
C ALA A 3 31.39 -40.26 10.84
N SER A 4 30.60 -40.81 9.93
CA SER A 4 30.07 -40.13 8.76
C SER A 4 29.04 -39.09 9.22
N THR A 5 29.44 -37.84 9.35
CA THR A 5 28.48 -36.74 9.51
C THR A 5 27.99 -36.36 8.12
N THR A 6 26.90 -36.98 7.68
CA THR A 6 26.12 -36.50 6.54
C THR A 6 25.59 -35.10 6.90
N PRO A 7 25.85 -34.06 6.11
CA PRO A 7 25.27 -32.74 6.35
C PRO A 7 23.74 -32.84 6.21
N PRO A 8 22.96 -32.14 7.05
CA PRO A 8 21.52 -32.07 6.88
C PRO A 8 21.20 -31.49 5.50
N ALA A 9 20.23 -32.10 4.82
CA ALA A 9 19.74 -31.65 3.52
C ALA A 9 19.26 -30.18 3.61
N PRO A 10 19.38 -29.39 2.52
CA PRO A 10 18.86 -28.04 2.50
C PRO A 10 17.33 -28.09 2.63
N GLU A 11 16.81 -27.77 3.82
CA GLU A 11 15.39 -27.64 4.02
C GLU A 11 14.90 -26.35 3.33
N SER A 12 14.33 -26.55 2.13
CA SER A 12 13.09 -25.92 1.69
C SER A 12 13.03 -24.39 1.73
N SER A 13 13.97 -23.71 1.08
CA SER A 13 13.77 -22.31 0.63
C SER A 13 13.14 -22.31 -0.76
N SER A 14 11.85 -22.64 -0.84
CA SER A 14 11.04 -22.60 -2.07
C SER A 14 10.62 -21.18 -2.48
N GLY A 15 11.34 -20.15 -2.04
CA GLY A 15 11.15 -18.76 -2.41
C GLY A 15 12.44 -18.00 -2.13
N VAL A 16 12.85 -17.12 -3.04
CA VAL A 16 14.12 -16.38 -2.96
C VAL A 16 14.26 -15.62 -1.63
N LEU A 17 13.15 -15.25 -1.00
CA LEU A 17 13.07 -14.63 0.33
C LEU A 17 11.85 -15.16 1.10
N ALA A 18 11.96 -15.26 2.44
CA ALA A 18 10.83 -15.65 3.28
C ALA A 18 9.76 -14.54 3.34
N LYS A 19 8.53 -14.91 3.70
CA LYS A 19 7.42 -13.96 3.82
C LYS A 19 7.68 -12.85 4.85
N ASP A 20 8.34 -13.20 5.95
CA ASP A 20 8.70 -12.26 7.00
C ASP A 20 9.79 -11.28 6.53
N ASP A 21 10.73 -11.74 5.71
CA ASP A 21 11.74 -10.88 5.09
C ASP A 21 11.10 -9.90 4.10
N MET A 22 10.14 -10.37 3.29
CA MET A 22 9.38 -9.50 2.39
C MET A 22 8.57 -8.45 3.16
N ARG A 23 8.00 -8.81 4.31
CA ARG A 23 7.32 -7.87 5.19
C ARG A 23 8.29 -6.84 5.76
N LEU A 24 9.46 -7.27 6.26
CA LEU A 24 10.48 -6.37 6.77
C LEU A 24 10.98 -5.41 5.69
N LEU A 25 11.19 -5.91 4.46
CA LEU A 25 11.52 -5.07 3.31
C LEU A 25 10.43 -4.04 3.04
N ALA A 26 9.15 -4.41 3.12
CA ALA A 26 8.06 -3.46 2.95
C ALA A 26 8.10 -2.37 4.03
N ASP A 27 8.31 -2.73 5.30
CA ASP A 27 8.42 -1.78 6.41
C ASP A 27 9.58 -0.79 6.18
N ILE A 28 10.75 -1.28 5.75
CA ILE A 28 11.90 -0.44 5.38
C ILE A 28 11.56 0.46 4.19
N GLY A 29 10.84 -0.05 3.18
CA GLY A 29 10.38 0.71 2.02
C GLY A 29 9.46 1.87 2.41
N PHE A 30 8.51 1.63 3.32
CA PHE A 30 7.63 2.68 3.83
C PHE A 30 8.40 3.73 4.65
N LEU A 31 9.37 3.31 5.45
CA LEU A 31 10.25 4.23 6.18
C LEU A 31 11.06 5.11 5.22
N ALA A 32 11.59 4.53 4.13
CA ALA A 32 12.31 5.29 3.10
C ALA A 32 11.39 6.32 2.40
N ALA A 33 10.14 5.93 2.09
CA ALA A 33 9.16 6.84 1.50
C ALA A 33 8.84 8.02 2.46
N MET A 34 8.67 7.74 3.75
CA MET A 34 8.44 8.77 4.77
C MET A 34 9.65 9.68 4.99
N ALA A 35 10.86 9.15 4.85
CA ALA A 35 12.11 9.89 4.92
C ALA A 35 12.39 10.75 3.67
N ALA A 36 11.45 10.82 2.72
CA ALA A 36 11.61 11.48 1.42
C ALA A 36 12.85 10.96 0.64
N ASP A 37 13.13 9.66 0.76
CA ASP A 37 14.17 8.96 0.00
C ASP A 37 13.52 8.07 -1.07
N PRO A 38 13.11 8.64 -2.20
CA PRO A 38 12.37 7.93 -3.23
C PRO A 38 13.23 6.89 -3.93
N ALA A 39 14.55 7.09 -3.97
CA ALA A 39 15.47 6.18 -4.63
C ALA A 39 15.50 4.83 -3.90
N ARG A 40 15.63 4.86 -2.56
CA ARG A 40 15.58 3.62 -1.76
C ARG A 40 14.19 3.00 -1.74
N ALA A 41 13.14 3.82 -1.60
CA ALA A 41 11.77 3.31 -1.60
C ALA A 41 11.42 2.62 -2.94
N ASP A 42 11.73 3.25 -4.08
CA ASP A 42 11.49 2.68 -5.41
C ASP A 42 12.30 1.39 -5.63
N ALA A 43 13.55 1.34 -5.17
CA ALA A 43 14.37 0.12 -5.30
C ALA A 43 13.75 -1.06 -4.53
N ILE A 44 13.33 -0.82 -3.29
CA ILE A 44 12.73 -1.84 -2.41
C ILE A 44 11.41 -2.32 -2.99
N PHE A 45 10.48 -1.40 -3.29
CA PHE A 45 9.16 -1.79 -3.78
C PHE A 45 9.19 -2.37 -5.19
N SER A 46 10.16 -1.98 -6.04
CA SER A 46 10.38 -2.65 -7.33
C SER A 46 10.83 -4.09 -7.16
N GLY A 47 11.71 -4.37 -6.19
CA GLY A 47 12.08 -5.74 -5.82
C GLY A 47 10.90 -6.55 -5.28
N LEU A 48 10.12 -5.97 -4.36
CA LEU A 48 8.92 -6.61 -3.82
C LEU A 48 7.86 -6.87 -4.90
N ARG A 49 7.74 -6.00 -5.91
CA ARG A 49 6.82 -6.20 -7.04
C ARG A 49 7.20 -7.42 -7.87
N VAL A 50 8.48 -7.77 -7.98
CA VAL A 50 8.94 -8.98 -8.66
C VAL A 50 8.68 -10.23 -7.82
N LEU A 51 8.90 -10.13 -6.50
CA LEU A 51 8.74 -11.25 -5.57
C LEU A 51 7.27 -11.56 -5.22
N ALA A 52 6.42 -10.54 -5.20
CA ALA A 52 5.02 -10.61 -4.83
C ALA A 52 4.14 -9.78 -5.80
N PRO A 53 4.02 -10.19 -7.07
CA PRO A 53 3.38 -9.38 -8.11
C PRO A 53 1.87 -9.17 -7.93
N THR A 54 1.21 -10.06 -7.17
CA THR A 54 -0.23 -10.02 -6.88
C THR A 54 -0.56 -9.34 -5.55
N SER A 55 0.44 -8.90 -4.79
CA SER A 55 0.23 -8.19 -3.53
C SER A 55 -0.02 -6.70 -3.80
N ALA A 56 -0.97 -6.10 -3.09
CA ALA A 56 -1.19 -4.65 -3.15
C ALA A 56 0.00 -3.84 -2.60
N CYS A 57 0.70 -4.38 -1.59
CA CYS A 57 1.75 -3.70 -0.84
C CYS A 57 2.81 -2.97 -1.70
N PRO A 58 3.48 -3.61 -2.68
CA PRO A 58 4.47 -2.92 -3.50
C PRO A 58 3.88 -1.76 -4.32
N TYR A 59 2.67 -1.89 -4.86
CA TYR A 59 2.04 -0.82 -5.64
C TYR A 59 1.63 0.35 -4.75
N VAL A 60 1.09 0.06 -3.57
CA VAL A 60 0.76 1.06 -2.55
C VAL A 60 2.01 1.83 -2.11
N GLY A 61 3.12 1.12 -1.84
CA GLY A 61 4.38 1.73 -1.46
C GLY A 61 4.95 2.68 -2.52
N ILE A 62 4.95 2.26 -3.79
CA ILE A 62 5.37 3.12 -4.90
C ILE A 62 4.42 4.32 -5.03
N ALA A 63 3.10 4.11 -4.97
CA ALA A 63 2.12 5.19 -5.06
C ALA A 63 2.33 6.25 -3.95
N MET A 64 2.55 5.82 -2.70
CA MET A 64 2.86 6.72 -1.59
C MET A 64 4.17 7.50 -1.82
N THR A 65 5.20 6.83 -2.34
CA THR A 65 6.47 7.48 -2.70
C THR A 65 6.27 8.55 -3.77
N ARG A 66 5.46 8.27 -4.79
CA ARG A 66 5.14 9.22 -5.87
C ARG A 66 4.32 10.40 -5.35
N ILE A 67 3.37 10.17 -4.45
CA ILE A 67 2.62 11.23 -3.76
C ILE A 67 3.57 12.15 -2.98
N ALA A 68 4.50 11.58 -2.20
CA ALA A 68 5.49 12.36 -1.45
C ALA A 68 6.35 13.24 -2.37
N MET A 69 6.67 12.74 -3.57
CA MET A 69 7.38 13.46 -4.62
C MET A 69 6.54 14.48 -5.40
N ARG A 70 5.29 14.75 -4.99
CA ARG A 70 4.33 15.61 -5.71
C ARG A 70 3.97 15.09 -7.11
N ARG A 71 4.16 13.80 -7.37
CA ARG A 71 3.87 13.11 -8.64
C ARG A 71 2.59 12.28 -8.50
N ALA A 72 1.52 12.90 -8.01
CA ALA A 72 0.26 12.21 -7.74
C ALA A 72 -0.39 11.62 -9.01
N ASP A 73 -0.25 12.26 -10.16
CA ASP A 73 -0.75 11.71 -11.43
C ASP A 73 -0.07 10.39 -11.82
N GLU A 74 1.21 10.22 -11.49
CA GLU A 74 1.91 8.95 -11.73
C GLU A 74 1.44 7.86 -10.78
N ALA A 75 1.16 8.20 -9.51
CA ALA A 75 0.57 7.27 -8.56
C ALA A 75 -0.80 6.76 -9.06
N VAL A 76 -1.62 7.67 -9.59
CA VAL A 76 -2.93 7.33 -10.18
C VAL A 76 -2.77 6.37 -11.36
N ARG A 77 -1.85 6.64 -12.30
CA ARG A 77 -1.59 5.77 -13.46
C ARG A 77 -1.10 4.39 -13.02
N LEU A 78 -0.13 4.33 -12.12
CA LEU A 78 0.39 3.07 -11.60
C LEU A 78 -0.71 2.19 -10.99
N LEU A 79 -1.53 2.77 -10.11
CA LEU A 79 -2.56 2.00 -9.42
C LEU A 79 -3.68 1.57 -10.38
N ARG A 80 -4.04 2.43 -11.32
CA ARG A 80 -5.12 2.16 -12.28
C ARG A 80 -4.71 1.16 -13.36
N ASP A 81 -3.55 1.38 -13.97
CA ASP A 81 -3.16 0.71 -15.20
C ASP A 81 -2.38 -0.58 -14.92
N GLU A 82 -1.63 -0.63 -13.81
CA GLU A 82 -0.83 -1.81 -13.45
C GLU A 82 -1.41 -2.59 -12.27
N ALA A 83 -1.73 -1.92 -11.16
CA ALA A 83 -2.04 -2.61 -9.92
C ALA A 83 -3.40 -3.33 -9.97
N LEU A 84 -4.45 -2.67 -10.48
CA LEU A 84 -5.78 -3.29 -10.63
C LEU A 84 -5.80 -4.52 -11.55
N ALA A 85 -4.86 -4.64 -12.49
CA ALA A 85 -4.78 -5.79 -13.38
C ALA A 85 -4.08 -7.01 -12.75
N LYS A 86 -3.31 -6.80 -11.68
CA LYS A 86 -2.44 -7.83 -11.07
C LYS A 86 -2.88 -8.24 -9.68
N VAL A 87 -3.49 -7.32 -8.95
CA VAL A 87 -3.96 -7.53 -7.59
C VAL A 87 -5.40 -8.05 -7.64
N PRO A 88 -5.77 -9.09 -6.86
CA PRO A 88 -7.14 -9.59 -6.81
C PRO A 88 -8.16 -8.51 -6.46
N ASP A 89 -9.35 -8.56 -7.06
CA ASP A 89 -10.42 -7.57 -6.84
C ASP A 89 -10.96 -7.49 -5.41
N ASP A 90 -10.76 -8.56 -4.62
CA ASP A 90 -11.11 -8.65 -3.20
C ASP A 90 -10.14 -7.85 -2.31
N ASP A 91 -8.97 -7.49 -2.84
CA ASP A 91 -8.02 -6.61 -2.17
C ASP A 91 -8.35 -5.14 -2.51
N HIS A 92 -9.13 -4.55 -1.63
CA HIS A 92 -9.65 -3.19 -1.81
C HIS A 92 -8.61 -2.09 -1.52
N ASP A 93 -7.39 -2.43 -1.09
CA ASP A 93 -6.35 -1.45 -0.78
C ASP A 93 -5.94 -0.68 -2.03
N ILE A 94 -5.84 -1.34 -3.19
CA ILE A 94 -5.50 -0.64 -4.45
C ILE A 94 -6.53 0.45 -4.78
N ARG A 95 -7.82 0.15 -4.61
CA ARG A 95 -8.90 1.13 -4.88
C ARG A 95 -8.91 2.24 -3.83
N LEU A 96 -8.66 1.94 -2.57
CA LEU A 96 -8.50 2.93 -1.50
C LEU A 96 -7.37 3.92 -1.84
N PHE A 97 -6.17 3.41 -2.09
CA PHE A 97 -4.99 4.24 -2.39
C PHE A 97 -5.13 4.96 -3.72
N LEU A 98 -5.86 4.41 -4.70
CA LEU A 98 -6.20 5.12 -5.94
C LEU A 98 -7.10 6.32 -5.64
N GLY A 99 -8.14 6.14 -4.82
CA GLY A 99 -9.01 7.22 -4.37
C GLY A 99 -8.24 8.33 -3.65
N MET A 100 -7.34 7.97 -2.74
CA MET A 100 -6.46 8.93 -2.06
C MET A 100 -5.51 9.65 -3.03
N SER A 101 -4.89 8.92 -3.96
CA SER A 101 -4.01 9.50 -4.99
C SER A 101 -4.75 10.51 -5.86
N LEU A 102 -6.00 10.21 -6.21
CA LEU A 102 -6.88 11.11 -6.96
C LEU A 102 -7.22 12.39 -6.18
N LEU A 103 -7.44 12.31 -4.86
CA LEU A 103 -7.62 13.50 -4.03
C LEU A 103 -6.39 14.40 -4.06
N VAL A 104 -5.19 13.82 -3.89
CA VAL A 104 -3.94 14.60 -3.94
C VAL A 104 -3.70 15.19 -5.33
N ALA A 105 -4.11 14.49 -6.39
CA ALA A 105 -4.06 15.00 -7.76
C ALA A 105 -5.16 16.05 -8.07
N GLY A 106 -6.03 16.40 -7.12
CA GLY A 106 -7.12 17.37 -7.30
C GLY A 106 -8.34 16.83 -8.05
N LYS A 107 -8.39 15.53 -8.35
CA LYS A 107 -9.49 14.88 -9.09
C LYS A 107 -10.59 14.42 -8.13
N HIS A 108 -11.17 15.38 -7.40
CA HIS A 108 -12.06 15.10 -6.28
C HIS A 108 -13.31 14.29 -6.64
N ASP A 109 -13.93 14.55 -7.80
CA ASP A 109 -15.12 13.81 -8.25
C ASP A 109 -14.83 12.35 -8.62
N GLU A 110 -13.64 12.10 -9.15
CA GLU A 110 -13.21 10.75 -9.49
C GLU A 110 -12.81 9.99 -8.22
N ALA A 111 -12.07 10.65 -7.33
CA ALA A 111 -11.69 10.10 -6.03
C ALA A 111 -12.92 9.64 -5.23
N ARG A 112 -13.94 10.51 -5.15
CA ARG A 112 -15.20 10.21 -4.45
C ARG A 112 -15.84 8.94 -4.99
N ARG A 113 -16.02 8.83 -6.31
CA ARG A 113 -16.63 7.66 -6.96
C ARG A 113 -15.85 6.37 -6.67
N VAL A 114 -14.52 6.43 -6.67
CA VAL A 114 -13.67 5.27 -6.36
C VAL A 114 -13.81 4.85 -4.90
N LEU A 115 -13.75 5.81 -3.97
CA LEU A 115 -13.85 5.54 -2.54
C LEU A 115 -15.25 5.05 -2.14
N GLU A 116 -16.32 5.58 -2.75
CA GLU A 116 -17.69 5.11 -2.54
C GLU A 116 -17.85 3.63 -2.92
N ARG A 117 -17.21 3.19 -4.02
CA ARG A 117 -17.15 1.76 -4.39
C ARG A 117 -16.42 0.93 -3.36
N VAL A 118 -15.29 1.42 -2.82
CA VAL A 118 -14.59 0.72 -1.73
C VAL A 118 -15.52 0.53 -0.52
N VAL A 119 -16.30 1.54 -0.17
CA VAL A 119 -17.25 1.44 0.95
C VAL A 119 -18.38 0.44 0.69
N ALA A 120 -18.85 0.36 -0.56
CA ALA A 120 -19.92 -0.54 -0.98
C ALA A 120 -19.46 -2.00 -1.08
N ASP A 121 -18.29 -2.23 -1.69
CA ASP A 121 -17.80 -3.56 -2.03
C ASP A 121 -17.06 -4.23 -0.86
N ALA A 122 -16.35 -3.44 -0.04
CA ALA A 122 -15.52 -4.01 1.00
C ALA A 122 -16.33 -4.58 2.18
N PRO A 123 -15.91 -5.73 2.75
CA PRO A 123 -16.53 -6.31 3.92
C PRO A 123 -16.67 -5.32 5.08
N GLN A 124 -17.72 -5.47 5.88
CA GLN A 124 -17.87 -4.68 7.11
C GLN A 124 -16.70 -4.96 8.06
N GLY A 125 -16.09 -3.90 8.58
CA GLY A 125 -14.90 -3.98 9.44
C GLY A 125 -13.57 -4.09 8.70
N ALA A 126 -13.56 -4.20 7.36
CA ALA A 126 -12.31 -4.12 6.61
C ALA A 126 -11.67 -2.73 6.75
N ASN A 127 -10.35 -2.69 6.98
CA ASN A 127 -9.61 -1.43 7.11
C ASN A 127 -9.84 -0.51 5.91
N ALA A 128 -9.81 -1.06 4.69
CA ALA A 128 -10.05 -0.28 3.48
C ALA A 128 -11.41 0.44 3.47
N ARG A 129 -12.46 -0.20 4.01
CA ARG A 129 -13.78 0.41 4.14
C ARG A 129 -13.78 1.54 5.14
N ILE A 130 -13.23 1.31 6.33
CA ILE A 130 -13.18 2.29 7.42
C ILE A 130 -12.40 3.53 6.96
N THR A 131 -11.20 3.33 6.41
CA THR A 131 -10.37 4.42 5.90
C THR A 131 -11.05 5.14 4.73
N ALA A 132 -11.71 4.44 3.81
CA ALA A 132 -12.44 5.10 2.73
C ALA A 132 -13.59 5.98 3.25
N GLN A 133 -14.31 5.54 4.29
CA GLN A 133 -15.35 6.35 4.94
C GLN A 133 -14.77 7.61 5.58
N GLU A 134 -13.66 7.49 6.33
CA GLU A 134 -12.98 8.62 6.97
C GLU A 134 -12.48 9.64 5.93
N VAL A 135 -11.87 9.15 4.84
CA VAL A 135 -11.38 10.00 3.75
C VAL A 135 -12.53 10.73 3.07
N LEU A 136 -13.64 10.05 2.78
CA LEU A 136 -14.84 10.68 2.19
C LEU A 136 -15.44 11.74 3.12
N GLN A 137 -15.54 11.46 4.41
CA GLN A 137 -16.03 12.42 5.41
C GLN A 137 -15.14 13.66 5.49
N SER A 138 -13.82 13.47 5.56
CA SER A 138 -12.87 14.58 5.62
C SER A 138 -12.90 15.44 4.35
N ALA A 139 -13.02 14.82 3.16
CA ALA A 139 -13.15 15.53 1.90
C ALA A 139 -14.46 16.34 1.80
N ALA A 140 -15.58 15.78 2.29
CA ALA A 140 -16.86 16.47 2.32
C ALA A 140 -16.85 17.71 3.25
N MET A 141 -16.12 17.63 4.37
CA MET A 141 -15.96 18.76 5.29
C MET A 141 -15.09 19.88 4.71
N GLN A 142 -14.05 19.54 3.94
CA GLN A 142 -13.17 20.52 3.29
C GLN A 142 -13.83 21.22 2.10
N GLY A 143 -14.68 20.53 1.34
CA GLY A 143 -15.48 21.14 0.26
C GLY A 143 -16.55 22.12 0.74
N ARG A 144 -16.84 22.17 2.05
CA ARG A 144 -17.82 23.07 2.66
C ARG A 144 -17.21 24.33 3.29
N ALA A 145 -15.88 24.46 3.31
CA ALA A 145 -15.18 25.63 3.85
C ALA A 145 -14.85 26.64 2.73
N PRO A 146 -15.32 27.90 2.82
CA PRO A 146 -14.86 28.94 1.90
C PRO A 146 -13.44 29.37 2.26
N GLY A 147 -12.47 28.95 1.44
CA GLY A 147 -11.16 29.61 1.29
C GLY A 147 -10.03 29.17 2.24
N GLY A 148 -8.96 28.61 1.66
CA GLY A 148 -7.63 28.54 2.27
C GLY A 148 -6.87 27.25 1.94
N PRO A 149 -5.59 27.30 1.49
CA PRO A 149 -4.83 26.11 1.12
C PRO A 149 -4.39 25.36 2.39
N ALA A 150 -5.20 24.40 2.82
CA ALA A 150 -4.90 23.53 3.96
C ALA A 150 -3.89 22.47 3.52
N SER A 151 -2.64 22.67 3.95
CA SER A 151 -1.57 21.69 3.96
C SER A 151 -2.07 20.31 4.39
N LEU A 152 -2.15 19.38 3.44
CA LEU A 152 -2.32 17.96 3.67
C LEU A 152 -1.13 17.47 4.51
N ARG A 153 -1.28 17.53 5.83
CA ARG A 153 -0.40 16.82 6.77
C ARG A 153 -0.68 15.33 6.55
N PRO A 154 0.34 14.49 6.34
CA PRO A 154 0.10 13.06 6.17
C PRO A 154 -0.61 12.55 7.43
N ALA A 155 -1.84 12.07 7.25
CA ALA A 155 -2.51 11.29 8.27
C ALA A 155 -1.59 10.08 8.56
N ALA A 156 -1.40 9.80 9.85
CA ALA A 156 -0.58 8.68 10.31
C ALA A 156 -0.94 7.42 9.52
N ALA A 157 0.10 6.70 9.08
CA ALA A 157 -0.04 5.47 8.31
C ALA A 157 -1.06 4.54 8.99
N PRO A 158 -1.96 3.88 8.23
CA PRO A 158 -2.85 2.90 8.82
C PRO A 158 -2.00 1.83 9.52
N PRO A 159 -2.38 1.38 10.72
CA PRO A 159 -1.68 0.27 11.34
C PRO A 159 -1.89 -0.94 10.42
N PHE A 160 -0.83 -1.39 9.75
CA PHE A 160 -0.80 -2.74 9.21
C PHE A 160 -0.78 -3.69 10.41
N ALA A 161 -1.96 -3.91 10.99
CA ALA A 161 -2.20 -4.84 12.07
C ALA A 161 -1.84 -6.24 11.56
N GLY A 162 -0.60 -6.64 11.84
CA GLY A 162 -0.24 -8.05 11.83
C GLY A 162 -1.15 -8.74 12.83
N SER A 163 -2.06 -9.57 12.31
CA SER A 163 -2.70 -10.60 13.12
C SER A 163 -1.59 -11.55 13.57
N ALA A 164 -1.02 -11.26 14.73
CA ALA A 164 -0.12 -12.14 15.45
C ALA A 164 -0.88 -13.42 15.76
N ARG A 165 -0.51 -14.50 15.07
CA ARG A 165 -0.91 -15.86 15.41
C ARG A 165 -0.07 -16.25 16.63
N THR A 166 -0.73 -16.53 17.75
CA THR A 166 -0.11 -17.12 18.94
C THR A 166 0.52 -18.48 18.60
N PRO A 167 1.72 -18.80 19.09
CA PRO A 167 2.18 -20.18 19.12
C PRO A 167 1.51 -20.90 20.29
N GLY A 168 1.09 -22.15 20.06
CA GLY A 168 0.65 -23.09 21.10
C GLY A 168 1.83 -23.74 21.81
#